data_AF-A0A954VDS8-F1
#
_entry.id   AF-A0A954VDS8-F1
#
_cell.length_a   1.000
_cell.length_b   1.000
_cell.length_c   1.000
_cell.angle_alpha   90.00
_cell.angle_beta   90.00
_cell.angle_gamma   90.00
#
_symmetry.space_group_name_H-M   'P 1'
#
loop_
_entity.id
_entity.type
_entity.pdbx_description
1 polymer ?
#
loop_
_entity_poly.entity_id
_entity_poly.type
_entity_poly.pdbx_seq_one_letter_code
_entity_poly.pdbx_strand_id
1 'polypeptide(L)'
;MSSPDVRSTNEPIVNSHQSPSSRRKRRESRSGSQRAGVIVVLAAFLMIMMMAFLAFSIDLGYMGTVDAEMQRAVDSGALAGAAVLGDGPAAATIEAQKFVGLNPTGQDDTINSPNITVEFGNWDLDTRTFQPGVEPLIAIRVEAMQPARPLFFARILGHQSFDGHASAVATYQPRDIVVVLDYSASMNDDSELGHIAQLGQVAIEANLFEIYQELGAPVFGNMQFAPVQINSTNSNIIAQQLGLTNVPYPYPGGSWPSYFQYVQTSAAIRNAGYRNKYGYLTWVNYLLERQPQFSQTPDLYLTSEQPITAVKDALAVFTALIRDGGTDDRIGLAIYTSADGTGKLEVPLTQDFDLVEQTSRQRQAGHYDSFTNIGAGMQKAREELEQNGRDSAVKLIVLMTDGIANRPNSVAQAKQYVRNESQNAANDHFPICTISLGAAADKALMQEVADTTSGVHFNIPGGQSVADYEEDLQEAFRKIADFRPVRLVQ
;
A
#
# COMPACT_ATOMS: atom_id res chain seq x y z
N MET A 1 44.64 -21.29 49.80
CA MET A 1 43.75 -21.26 48.63
C MET A 1 44.42 -20.46 47.51
N SER A 2 45.18 -20.97 46.57
CA SER A 2 45.95 -22.22 46.39
C SER A 2 46.45 -22.13 44.95
N SER A 3 47.71 -21.72 44.76
CA SER A 3 48.39 -21.72 43.47
C SER A 3 49.86 -22.05 43.72
N PRO A 4 50.45 -23.05 43.03
CA PRO A 4 51.87 -23.33 43.14
C PRO A 4 52.67 -22.25 42.38
N ASP A 5 53.81 -21.72 42.85
CA ASP A 5 54.97 -22.30 43.57
C ASP A 5 56.05 -22.89 42.62
N VAL A 6 57.32 -22.77 43.07
CA VAL A 6 58.60 -23.24 42.48
C VAL A 6 59.15 -22.40 41.29
N ARG A 7 60.36 -21.80 41.30
CA ARG A 7 61.36 -21.41 42.34
C ARG A 7 62.37 -20.38 41.75
N SER A 8 62.99 -19.48 42.53
CA SER A 8 64.38 -19.49 43.08
C SER A 8 65.53 -19.78 42.09
N THR A 9 66.73 -19.16 42.20
CA THR A 9 67.47 -18.75 43.42
C THR A 9 68.51 -17.65 43.11
N ASN A 10 68.70 -16.70 44.04
CA ASN A 10 69.92 -16.43 44.83
C ASN A 10 71.31 -16.47 44.12
N GLU A 11 72.31 -15.62 44.42
CA GLU A 11 72.56 -14.71 45.55
C GLU A 11 73.71 -13.68 45.22
N PRO A 12 74.27 -12.86 46.15
CA PRO A 12 74.60 -11.45 45.83
C PRO A 12 76.02 -10.97 46.29
N ILE A 13 76.14 -9.66 46.51
CA ILE A 13 77.10 -8.90 47.36
C ILE A 13 78.55 -8.70 46.84
N VAL A 14 78.96 -7.42 46.71
CA VAL A 14 79.98 -6.71 47.54
C VAL A 14 80.55 -5.51 46.75
N ASN A 15 80.43 -4.32 47.34
CA ASN A 15 81.18 -3.12 46.94
C ASN A 15 82.63 -3.18 47.46
N SER A 16 83.62 -2.67 46.70
CA SER A 16 84.50 -1.59 47.20
C SER A 16 85.54 -1.08 46.19
N HIS A 17 85.69 0.25 46.19
CA HIS A 17 86.90 1.06 45.97
C HIS A 17 88.18 0.44 45.36
N GLN A 18 88.73 1.05 44.30
CA GLN A 18 89.69 2.18 44.38
C GLN A 18 90.18 2.65 42.98
N SER A 19 90.67 3.88 42.87
CA SER A 19 91.53 4.39 41.77
C SER A 19 92.94 4.61 42.34
N PRO A 20 94.06 4.58 41.55
CA PRO A 20 94.47 5.82 40.86
C PRO A 20 95.39 5.72 39.59
N SER A 21 95.62 6.90 38.99
CA SER A 21 96.85 7.35 38.30
C SER A 21 97.41 6.63 37.03
N SER A 22 97.01 7.16 35.87
CA SER A 22 97.88 7.77 34.84
C SER A 22 99.23 7.14 34.40
N ARG A 23 99.33 6.79 33.11
CA ARG A 23 100.47 7.20 32.25
C ARG A 23 100.11 7.26 30.76
N ARG A 24 100.73 8.20 30.05
CA ARG A 24 100.42 8.64 28.68
C ARG A 24 101.40 8.00 27.69
N LYS A 25 100.95 7.40 26.56
CA LYS A 25 101.44 7.73 25.21
C LYS A 25 100.77 6.96 24.04
N ARG A 26 100.55 7.75 22.97
CA ARG A 26 100.51 7.44 21.53
C ARG A 26 99.25 6.80 20.90
N ARG A 27 98.69 7.59 19.97
CA ARG A 27 97.74 7.25 18.89
C ARG A 27 98.05 5.90 18.22
N GLU A 28 96.98 5.16 17.94
CA GLU A 28 96.67 4.73 16.57
C GLU A 28 95.24 5.14 16.21
N SER A 29 95.05 5.68 15.02
CA SER A 29 93.74 6.00 14.46
C SER A 29 93.26 4.83 13.61
N ARG A 30 92.11 4.24 13.95
CA ARG A 30 91.38 3.37 13.01
C ARG A 30 89.97 3.91 12.76
N SER A 31 89.73 4.17 11.49
CA SER A 31 88.49 4.71 10.93
C SER A 31 87.31 3.76 11.15
N GLY A 32 86.30 4.24 11.87
CA GLY A 32 84.99 3.60 11.98
C GLY A 32 83.97 4.19 10.99
N SER A 33 84.25 4.06 9.70
CA SER A 33 83.32 4.18 8.56
C SER A 33 82.08 5.09 8.70
N GLN A 34 82.17 6.25 8.05
CA GLN A 34 81.08 7.10 7.57
C GLN A 34 79.79 6.34 7.16
N ARG A 35 78.81 6.20 8.08
CA ARG A 35 77.44 5.74 7.75
C ARG A 35 76.33 6.70 8.20
N ALA A 36 76.60 7.61 9.15
CA ALA A 36 75.61 8.57 9.63
C ALA A 36 75.17 9.59 8.56
N GLY A 37 76.08 10.06 7.69
CA GLY A 37 75.75 11.05 6.65
C GLY A 37 74.77 10.53 5.59
N VAL A 38 74.97 9.29 5.12
CA VAL A 38 74.08 8.66 4.13
C VAL A 38 72.70 8.40 4.72
N ILE A 39 72.62 8.01 6.00
CA ILE A 39 71.33 7.81 6.69
C ILE A 39 70.56 9.13 6.80
N VAL A 40 71.21 10.26 7.10
CA VAL A 40 70.53 11.57 7.16
C VAL A 40 70.01 12.00 5.79
N VAL A 41 70.79 11.81 4.72
CA VAL A 41 70.34 12.13 3.34
C VAL A 41 69.19 11.22 2.90
N LEU A 42 69.28 9.92 3.18
CA LEU A 42 68.23 8.95 2.87
C LEU A 42 66.95 9.23 3.69
N ALA A 43 67.08 9.57 4.97
CA ALA A 43 65.94 9.92 5.82
C ALA A 43 65.27 11.23 5.37
N ALA A 44 66.04 12.24 4.96
CA ALA A 44 65.48 13.46 4.38
C ALA A 44 64.70 13.19 3.09
N PHE A 45 65.23 12.36 2.19
CA PHE A 45 64.55 11.94 0.97
C PHE A 45 63.27 11.14 1.27
N LEU A 46 63.34 10.16 2.19
CA LEU A 46 62.19 9.35 2.60
C LEU A 46 61.12 10.19 3.32
N MET A 47 61.48 11.19 4.12
CA MET A 47 60.51 12.11 4.73
C MET A 47 59.76 12.93 3.67
N ILE A 48 60.46 13.46 2.65
CA ILE A 48 59.82 14.17 1.53
C ILE A 48 58.86 13.22 0.79
N MET A 49 59.28 11.98 0.53
CA MET A 49 58.44 10.97 -0.13
C MET A 49 57.21 10.60 0.72
N MET A 50 57.36 10.40 2.03
CA MET A 50 56.25 10.13 2.95
C MET A 50 55.27 11.30 3.04
N MET A 51 55.78 12.55 3.08
CA MET A 51 54.94 13.74 3.05
C MET A 51 54.16 13.85 1.74
N ALA A 52 54.77 13.50 0.60
CA ALA A 52 54.08 13.46 -0.70
C ALA A 52 52.97 12.39 -0.74
N PHE A 53 53.22 11.19 -0.20
CA PHE A 53 52.18 10.16 -0.08
C PHE A 53 51.06 10.54 0.89
N LEU A 54 51.37 11.20 2.01
CA LEU A 54 50.37 11.69 2.96
C LEU A 54 49.50 12.78 2.31
N ALA A 55 50.13 13.77 1.67
CA ALA A 55 49.46 14.81 0.89
C ALA A 55 48.48 14.23 -0.13
N PHE A 56 48.96 13.32 -0.98
CA PHE A 56 48.16 12.63 -1.98
C PHE A 56 47.00 11.82 -1.37
N SER A 57 47.24 11.15 -0.23
CA SER A 57 46.19 10.39 0.47
C SER A 57 45.10 11.28 1.06
N ILE A 58 45.45 12.48 1.54
CA ILE A 58 44.49 13.48 2.04
C ILE A 58 43.65 14.04 0.88
N ASP A 59 44.27 14.40 -0.23
CA ASP A 59 43.56 14.93 -1.39
C ASP A 59 42.62 13.87 -2.01
N LEU A 60 43.07 12.62 -2.19
CA LEU A 60 42.20 11.53 -2.65
C LEU A 60 41.06 11.22 -1.67
N GLY A 61 41.35 11.22 -0.35
CA GLY A 61 40.33 11.00 0.68
C GLY A 61 39.28 12.11 0.68
N TYR A 62 39.69 13.36 0.46
CA TYR A 62 38.77 14.49 0.31
C TYR A 62 37.93 14.40 -0.96
N MET A 63 38.53 14.12 -2.12
CA MET A 63 37.79 13.88 -3.38
C MET A 63 36.70 12.82 -3.18
N GLY A 64 37.06 11.63 -2.71
CA GLY A 64 36.10 10.54 -2.50
C GLY A 64 35.04 10.83 -1.43
N THR A 65 35.32 11.72 -0.47
CA THR A 65 34.33 12.18 0.51
C THR A 65 33.32 13.13 -0.15
N VAL A 66 33.81 14.09 -0.95
CA VAL A 66 32.96 15.03 -1.70
C VAL A 66 32.11 14.28 -2.72
N ASP A 67 32.68 13.34 -3.48
CA ASP A 67 31.91 12.54 -4.46
C ASP A 67 30.79 11.73 -3.78
N ALA A 68 31.06 11.12 -2.62
CA ALA A 68 30.04 10.38 -1.84
C ALA A 68 29.01 11.29 -1.14
N GLU A 69 29.36 12.54 -0.84
CA GLU A 69 28.42 13.56 -0.38
C GLU A 69 27.53 14.07 -1.52
N MET A 70 28.12 14.32 -2.69
CA MET A 70 27.40 14.69 -3.91
C MET A 70 26.42 13.60 -4.35
N GLN A 71 26.83 12.33 -4.32
CA GLN A 71 25.93 11.22 -4.64
C GLN A 71 24.71 11.19 -3.71
N ARG A 72 24.92 11.29 -2.39
CA ARG A 72 23.80 11.37 -1.43
C ARG A 72 22.88 12.57 -1.67
N ALA A 73 23.42 13.70 -2.09
CA ALA A 73 22.63 14.87 -2.46
C ALA A 73 21.74 14.59 -3.68
N VAL A 74 22.29 14.08 -4.79
CA VAL A 74 21.50 13.76 -5.99
C VAL A 74 20.54 12.59 -5.79
N ASP A 75 20.91 11.56 -5.01
CA ASP A 75 20.04 10.44 -4.63
C ASP A 75 18.77 10.97 -3.92
N SER A 76 18.95 11.89 -2.97
CA SER A 76 17.84 12.50 -2.23
C SER A 76 16.98 13.41 -3.12
N GLY A 77 17.60 14.16 -4.04
CA GLY A 77 16.91 15.00 -5.00
C GLY A 77 16.11 14.19 -6.01
N ALA A 78 16.68 13.10 -6.51
CA ALA A 78 16.02 12.18 -7.42
C ALA A 78 14.80 11.53 -6.74
N LEU A 79 14.95 11.00 -5.52
CA LEU A 79 13.82 10.43 -4.78
C LEU A 79 12.73 11.45 -4.46
N ALA A 80 13.10 12.66 -4.00
CA ALA A 80 12.12 13.68 -3.63
C ALA A 80 11.39 14.27 -4.83
N GLY A 81 12.10 14.56 -5.93
CA GLY A 81 11.49 15.01 -7.17
C GLY A 81 10.63 13.92 -7.82
N ALA A 82 11.08 12.67 -7.80
CA ALA A 82 10.27 11.55 -8.27
C ALA A 82 9.00 11.40 -7.43
N ALA A 83 9.03 11.63 -6.12
CA ALA A 83 7.86 11.46 -5.26
C ALA A 83 6.69 12.38 -5.64
N VAL A 84 6.98 13.61 -6.09
CA VAL A 84 5.98 14.63 -6.47
C VAL A 84 5.84 14.83 -7.98
N LEU A 85 6.38 13.93 -8.80
CA LEU A 85 6.28 14.00 -10.27
C LEU A 85 4.82 13.90 -10.77
N GLY A 86 3.93 13.25 -10.02
CA GLY A 86 2.47 13.26 -10.27
C GLY A 86 1.83 14.65 -10.20
N ASP A 87 2.39 15.59 -9.44
CA ASP A 87 1.96 17.00 -9.40
C ASP A 87 2.48 17.81 -10.61
N GLY A 88 3.29 17.17 -11.46
CA GLY A 88 3.83 17.69 -12.71
C GLY A 88 5.32 18.07 -12.64
N PRO A 89 6.02 18.16 -13.80
CA PRO A 89 7.47 18.37 -13.86
C PRO A 89 7.98 19.63 -13.13
N ALA A 90 7.18 20.68 -13.05
CA ALA A 90 7.54 21.92 -12.36
C ALA A 90 7.66 21.72 -10.83
N ALA A 91 6.74 20.97 -10.23
CA ALA A 91 6.78 20.64 -8.80
C ALA A 91 7.99 19.73 -8.49
N ALA A 92 8.18 18.69 -9.31
CA ALA A 92 9.32 17.78 -9.20
C ALA A 92 10.68 18.47 -9.33
N THR A 93 10.82 19.44 -10.24
CA THR A 93 12.07 20.23 -10.37
C THR A 93 12.37 21.01 -9.08
N ILE A 94 11.36 21.66 -8.51
CA ILE A 94 11.51 22.46 -7.28
C ILE A 94 11.91 21.56 -6.10
N GLU A 95 11.22 20.44 -5.92
CA GLU A 95 11.46 19.55 -4.78
C GLU A 95 12.80 18.80 -4.92
N ALA A 96 13.20 18.39 -6.13
CA ALA A 96 14.52 17.82 -6.39
C ALA A 96 15.65 18.82 -6.05
N GLN A 97 15.58 20.05 -6.56
CA GLN A 97 16.60 21.08 -6.31
C GLN A 97 16.70 21.43 -4.82
N LYS A 98 15.56 21.51 -4.12
CA LYS A 98 15.48 21.72 -2.67
C LYS A 98 16.19 20.60 -1.90
N PHE A 99 15.93 19.33 -2.22
CA PHE A 99 16.58 18.21 -1.51
C PHE A 99 18.08 18.11 -1.78
N VAL A 100 18.54 18.37 -3.01
CA VAL A 100 19.98 18.52 -3.30
C VAL A 100 20.59 19.64 -2.45
N GLY A 101 19.95 20.82 -2.41
CA GLY A 101 20.42 21.97 -1.65
C GLY A 101 20.37 21.82 -0.12
N LEU A 102 19.57 20.88 0.40
CA LEU A 102 19.52 20.54 1.83
C LEU A 102 20.64 19.57 2.27
N ASN A 103 21.35 18.95 1.33
CA ASN A 103 22.43 18.01 1.61
C ASN A 103 23.80 18.67 1.40
N PRO A 104 24.55 18.98 2.47
CA PRO A 104 25.86 19.61 2.33
C PRO A 104 26.89 18.67 1.74
N THR A 105 27.87 19.28 1.08
CA THR A 105 28.99 18.65 0.39
C THR A 105 30.26 19.38 0.82
N GLY A 106 31.33 18.65 1.14
CA GLY A 106 32.67 19.15 1.44
C GLY A 106 32.73 20.46 2.25
N GLN A 107 32.75 20.37 3.58
CA GLN A 107 32.79 21.52 4.51
C GLN A 107 31.54 22.43 4.43
N ASP A 108 30.36 21.82 4.55
CA ASP A 108 29.05 22.49 4.66
C ASP A 108 28.58 23.30 3.44
N ASP A 109 29.26 23.23 2.29
CA ASP A 109 28.82 23.87 1.04
C ASP A 109 27.63 23.13 0.42
N THR A 110 26.61 23.86 -0.03
CA THR A 110 25.41 23.29 -0.68
C THR A 110 25.44 23.53 -2.19
N ILE A 111 25.00 22.53 -2.97
CA ILE A 111 24.84 22.68 -4.41
C ILE A 111 23.47 23.33 -4.67
N ASN A 112 23.47 24.37 -5.50
CA ASN A 112 22.28 25.16 -5.81
C ASN A 112 22.23 25.46 -7.31
N SER A 113 21.06 25.81 -7.82
CA SER A 113 20.86 26.25 -9.21
C SER A 113 21.80 27.42 -9.57
N PRO A 114 22.43 27.45 -10.77
CA PRO A 114 22.16 26.61 -11.94
C PRO A 114 22.93 25.28 -11.98
N ASN A 115 23.65 24.89 -10.92
CA ASN A 115 24.52 23.70 -10.93
C ASN A 115 23.78 22.36 -10.71
N ILE A 116 22.45 22.37 -10.84
CA ILE A 116 21.57 21.20 -10.72
C ILE A 116 20.73 21.13 -11.98
N THR A 117 20.85 20.03 -12.72
CA THR A 117 20.01 19.73 -13.88
C THR A 117 19.01 18.66 -13.49
N VAL A 118 17.75 18.84 -13.88
CA VAL A 118 16.68 17.85 -13.72
C VAL A 118 16.11 17.55 -15.09
N GLU A 119 16.20 16.30 -15.52
CA GLU A 119 15.60 15.79 -16.75
C GLU A 119 14.46 14.82 -16.41
N PHE A 120 13.42 14.81 -17.24
CA PHE A 120 12.24 13.94 -17.12
C PHE A 120 12.23 12.94 -18.28
N GLY A 121 11.73 11.74 -18.04
CA GLY A 121 11.66 10.71 -19.07
C GLY A 121 11.06 9.40 -18.59
N ASN A 122 11.29 8.35 -19.38
CA ASN A 122 10.90 6.98 -19.05
C ASN A 122 12.10 6.19 -18.52
N TRP A 123 11.86 5.17 -17.69
CA TRP A 123 12.89 4.21 -17.29
C TRP A 123 12.60 2.84 -17.89
N ASP A 124 13.42 2.44 -18.85
CA ASP A 124 13.33 1.16 -19.51
C ASP A 124 13.90 0.07 -18.58
N LEU A 125 13.03 -0.82 -18.10
CA LEU A 125 13.34 -1.83 -17.11
C LEU A 125 14.21 -2.98 -17.64
N ASP A 126 14.09 -3.30 -18.93
CA ASP A 126 14.79 -4.41 -19.57
C ASP A 126 16.24 -4.04 -19.87
N THR A 127 16.45 -2.85 -20.44
CA THR A 127 17.78 -2.31 -20.75
C THR A 127 18.44 -1.61 -19.56
N ARG A 128 17.65 -1.22 -18.55
CA ARG A 128 18.05 -0.40 -17.40
C ARG A 128 18.64 0.94 -17.85
N THR A 129 17.89 1.65 -18.70
CA THR A 129 18.30 2.94 -19.24
C THR A 129 17.23 4.00 -19.04
N PHE A 130 17.67 5.22 -18.72
CA PHE A 130 16.82 6.40 -18.71
C PHE A 130 16.66 6.93 -20.14
N GLN A 131 15.43 7.19 -20.55
CA GLN A 131 15.06 7.70 -21.88
C GLN A 131 14.48 9.12 -21.75
N PRO A 132 15.29 10.19 -21.96
CA PRO A 132 14.86 11.57 -21.77
C PRO A 132 13.69 11.93 -22.69
N GLY A 133 12.66 12.58 -22.14
CA GLY A 133 11.51 13.09 -22.88
C GLY A 133 10.57 12.03 -23.48
N VAL A 134 10.74 10.75 -23.14
CA VAL A 134 9.84 9.67 -23.55
C VAL A 134 8.66 9.60 -22.57
N GLU A 135 7.44 9.64 -23.12
CA GLU A 135 6.19 9.46 -22.37
C GLU A 135 5.86 7.96 -22.18
N PRO A 136 5.25 7.55 -21.05
CA PRO A 136 4.91 8.38 -19.89
C PRO A 136 6.15 8.78 -19.09
N LEU A 137 6.17 10.05 -18.62
CA LEU A 137 7.20 10.55 -17.69
C LEU A 137 7.08 9.89 -16.31
N ILE A 138 7.71 8.73 -16.14
CA ILE A 138 7.72 7.95 -14.89
C ILE A 138 9.00 8.13 -14.06
N ALA A 139 10.06 8.68 -14.68
CA ALA A 139 11.38 8.79 -14.09
C ALA A 139 11.96 10.21 -14.20
N ILE A 140 12.84 10.54 -13.25
CA ILE A 140 13.65 11.77 -13.26
C ILE A 140 15.13 11.43 -13.15
N ARG A 141 15.97 12.15 -13.88
CA ARG A 141 17.43 12.16 -13.71
C ARG A 141 17.85 13.49 -13.10
N VAL A 142 18.56 13.43 -11.97
CA VAL A 142 19.10 14.61 -11.28
C VAL A 142 20.62 14.55 -11.38
N GLU A 143 21.20 15.57 -12.00
CA GLU A 143 22.64 15.75 -12.14
C GLU A 143 23.10 16.98 -11.35
N ALA A 144 24.20 16.86 -10.61
CA ALA A 144 24.80 17.95 -9.86
C ALA A 144 26.30 18.10 -10.20
N MET A 145 26.74 19.34 -10.35
CA MET A 145 28.14 19.69 -10.60
C MET A 145 28.65 20.64 -9.51
N GLN A 146 29.88 20.44 -9.05
CA GLN A 146 30.55 21.37 -8.14
C GLN A 146 31.94 21.71 -8.67
N PRO A 147 32.06 22.78 -9.49
CA PRO A 147 33.32 23.11 -10.16
C PRO A 147 34.36 23.69 -9.19
N ALA A 148 35.63 23.53 -9.57
CA ALA A 148 36.79 24.18 -8.97
C ALA A 148 36.94 23.98 -7.45
N ARG A 149 36.59 22.79 -6.94
CA ARG A 149 36.76 22.42 -5.53
C ARG A 149 38.24 22.44 -5.13
N PRO A 150 38.63 23.25 -4.14
CA PRO A 150 40.04 23.46 -3.80
C PRO A 150 40.69 22.22 -3.20
N LEU A 151 41.79 21.75 -3.79
CA LEU A 151 42.61 20.68 -3.20
C LEU A 151 43.51 21.23 -2.09
N PHE A 152 44.07 20.39 -1.23
CA PHE A 152 44.96 20.81 -0.14
C PHE A 152 46.42 20.86 -0.59
N PHE A 153 46.97 19.75 -1.06
CA PHE A 153 48.42 19.61 -1.29
C PHE A 153 48.79 19.42 -2.77
N ALA A 154 47.90 18.84 -3.59
CA ALA A 154 48.06 18.65 -5.02
C ALA A 154 48.35 19.97 -5.79
N ARG A 155 48.03 21.12 -5.19
CA ARG A 155 48.39 22.46 -5.70
C ARG A 155 49.90 22.63 -5.91
N ILE A 156 50.72 21.96 -5.09
CA ILE A 156 52.20 21.96 -5.19
C ILE A 156 52.65 21.27 -6.49
N LEU A 157 51.85 20.32 -7.00
CA LEU A 157 52.07 19.63 -8.27
C LEU A 157 51.36 20.31 -9.46
N GLY A 158 50.78 21.50 -9.25
CA GLY A 158 50.06 22.26 -10.26
C GLY A 158 48.54 22.03 -10.32
N HIS A 159 48.00 21.05 -9.58
CA HIS A 159 46.57 20.74 -9.55
C HIS A 159 45.86 21.59 -8.47
N GLN A 160 45.30 22.73 -8.86
CA GLN A 160 44.69 23.69 -7.91
C GLN A 160 43.36 23.18 -7.32
N SER A 161 42.59 22.45 -8.13
CA SER A 161 41.22 22.04 -7.84
C SER A 161 40.84 20.75 -8.58
N PHE A 162 39.68 20.21 -8.23
CA PHE A 162 38.96 19.20 -9.01
C PHE A 162 37.51 19.65 -9.24
N ASP A 163 36.81 19.03 -10.18
CA ASP A 163 35.38 19.24 -10.40
C ASP A 163 34.63 18.00 -9.89
N GLY A 164 33.69 18.20 -8.97
CA GLY A 164 32.81 17.13 -8.49
C GLY A 164 31.61 16.97 -9.41
N HIS A 165 31.21 15.73 -9.69
CA HIS A 165 30.06 15.39 -10.52
C HIS A 165 29.32 14.18 -9.94
N ALA A 166 28.00 14.27 -9.85
CA ALA A 166 27.14 13.15 -9.46
C ALA A 166 25.84 13.15 -10.27
N SER A 167 25.28 11.96 -10.45
CA SER A 167 23.99 11.75 -11.13
C SER A 167 23.23 10.66 -10.39
N ALA A 168 21.91 10.81 -10.30
CA ALA A 168 21.00 9.77 -9.83
C ALA A 168 19.75 9.73 -10.72
N VAL A 169 19.19 8.53 -10.91
CA VAL A 169 17.88 8.34 -11.56
C VAL A 169 16.93 7.69 -10.56
N ALA A 170 15.76 8.30 -10.39
CA ALA A 170 14.66 7.72 -9.63
C ALA A 170 13.41 7.60 -10.51
N THR A 171 12.62 6.56 -10.24
CA THR A 171 11.34 6.30 -10.92
C THR A 171 10.27 5.97 -9.88
N TYR A 172 9.02 6.26 -10.21
CA TYR A 172 7.92 5.53 -9.58
C TYR A 172 8.02 4.05 -9.98
N GLN A 173 7.69 3.14 -9.05
CA GLN A 173 7.41 1.77 -9.44
C GLN A 173 5.94 1.66 -9.88
N PRO A 174 5.63 1.02 -11.03
CA PRO A 174 4.25 0.68 -11.36
C PRO A 174 3.71 -0.28 -10.30
N ARG A 175 2.39 -0.35 -10.17
CA ARG A 175 1.70 -1.18 -9.19
C ARG A 175 0.88 -2.26 -9.87
N ASP A 176 0.85 -3.44 -9.27
CA ASP A 176 -0.11 -4.48 -9.58
C ASP A 176 -0.99 -4.64 -8.34
N ILE A 177 -2.24 -4.18 -8.46
CA ILE A 177 -3.17 -4.08 -7.34
C ILE A 177 -4.30 -5.07 -7.57
N VAL A 178 -4.59 -5.95 -6.62
CA VAL A 178 -5.84 -6.71 -6.64
C VAL A 178 -6.77 -6.19 -5.55
N VAL A 179 -7.91 -5.63 -5.97
CA VAL A 179 -8.97 -5.22 -5.07
C VAL A 179 -9.84 -6.44 -4.77
N VAL A 180 -10.08 -6.70 -3.49
CA VAL A 180 -10.84 -7.84 -2.98
C VAL A 180 -12.06 -7.29 -2.25
N LEU A 181 -13.20 -7.35 -2.94
CA LEU A 181 -14.43 -6.73 -2.47
C LEU A 181 -15.38 -7.76 -1.85
N ASP A 182 -16.02 -7.34 -0.75
CA ASP A 182 -17.15 -8.04 -0.18
C ASP A 182 -18.37 -7.89 -1.10
N TYR A 183 -18.96 -9.02 -1.44
CA TYR A 183 -20.18 -9.16 -2.22
C TYR A 183 -21.08 -10.21 -1.56
N SER A 184 -20.90 -10.45 -0.25
CA SER A 184 -21.81 -11.28 0.55
C SER A 184 -23.16 -10.58 0.74
N ALA A 185 -24.14 -11.26 1.34
CA ALA A 185 -25.50 -10.71 1.41
C ALA A 185 -25.61 -9.48 2.31
N SER A 186 -24.78 -9.33 3.36
CA SER A 186 -24.82 -8.17 4.26
C SER A 186 -24.49 -6.84 3.58
N MET A 187 -23.94 -6.88 2.37
CA MET A 187 -23.66 -5.68 1.57
C MET A 187 -24.93 -4.94 1.08
N ASN A 188 -26.14 -5.40 1.43
CA ASN A 188 -27.38 -4.62 1.34
C ASN A 188 -28.09 -4.37 2.69
N ASP A 189 -27.47 -4.72 3.82
CA ASP A 189 -28.06 -4.61 5.18
C ASP A 189 -28.50 -3.17 5.51
N ASP A 190 -27.75 -2.14 5.09
CA ASP A 190 -28.07 -0.73 5.39
C ASP A 190 -29.34 -0.24 4.66
N SER A 191 -29.77 -0.93 3.60
CA SER A 191 -31.05 -0.72 2.93
C SER A 191 -32.22 -1.44 3.61
N GLU A 192 -31.99 -2.29 4.62
CA GLU A 192 -33.02 -3.12 5.23
C GLU A 192 -33.74 -2.50 6.44
N LEU A 193 -35.04 -2.74 6.53
CA LEU A 193 -35.89 -2.43 7.70
C LEU A 193 -35.37 -3.02 9.03
N GLY A 194 -34.47 -4.01 8.99
CA GLY A 194 -33.74 -4.51 10.15
C GLY A 194 -32.85 -3.47 10.82
N HIS A 195 -32.33 -2.51 10.06
CA HIS A 195 -31.32 -1.54 10.47
C HIS A 195 -31.88 -0.14 10.82
N ILE A 196 -33.21 -0.01 10.93
CA ILE A 196 -33.90 1.23 11.32
C ILE A 196 -33.39 1.81 12.65
N ALA A 197 -32.97 0.96 13.59
CA ALA A 197 -32.45 1.41 14.88
C ALA A 197 -31.05 2.04 14.79
N GLN A 198 -30.31 1.79 13.71
CA GLN A 198 -28.96 2.27 13.45
C GLN A 198 -28.97 3.50 12.53
N LEU A 199 -29.74 3.46 11.43
CA LEU A 199 -29.69 4.47 10.35
C LEU A 199 -30.93 5.39 10.31
N GLY A 200 -31.98 5.04 11.05
CA GLY A 200 -33.22 5.81 11.12
C GLY A 200 -34.25 5.45 10.04
N GLN A 201 -35.52 5.41 10.44
CA GLN A 201 -36.63 4.95 9.60
C GLN A 201 -36.79 5.71 8.28
N VAL A 202 -36.60 7.04 8.31
CA VAL A 202 -36.81 7.90 7.12
C VAL A 202 -35.77 7.61 6.02
N ALA A 203 -34.51 7.35 6.39
CA ALA A 203 -33.46 7.06 5.43
C ALA A 203 -33.69 5.71 4.73
N ILE A 204 -34.00 4.68 5.51
CA ILE A 204 -34.24 3.32 4.99
C ILE A 204 -35.51 3.27 4.13
N GLU A 205 -36.60 3.92 4.54
CA GLU A 205 -37.82 3.97 3.71
C GLU A 205 -37.62 4.76 2.41
N ALA A 206 -36.76 5.79 2.41
CA ALA A 206 -36.42 6.54 1.20
C ALA A 206 -35.56 5.71 0.24
N ASN A 207 -34.54 4.99 0.71
CA ASN A 207 -33.71 4.14 -0.14
C ASN A 207 -34.48 2.90 -0.64
N LEU A 208 -35.37 2.29 0.16
CA LEU A 208 -36.30 1.26 -0.34
C LEU A 208 -37.27 1.79 -1.42
N PHE A 209 -37.59 3.09 -1.41
CA PHE A 209 -38.39 3.74 -2.46
C PHE A 209 -37.57 4.04 -3.72
N GLU A 210 -36.29 4.35 -3.57
CA GLU A 210 -35.31 4.49 -4.65
C GLU A 210 -35.12 3.15 -5.37
N ILE A 211 -34.78 2.09 -4.64
CA ILE A 211 -34.65 0.71 -5.16
C ILE A 211 -35.94 0.27 -5.89
N TYR A 212 -37.12 0.57 -5.34
CA TYR A 212 -38.40 0.31 -6.02
C TYR A 212 -38.53 1.03 -7.37
N GLN A 213 -38.06 2.26 -7.49
CA GLN A 213 -38.08 3.02 -8.74
C GLN A 213 -37.05 2.51 -9.75
N GLU A 214 -35.85 2.13 -9.28
CA GLU A 214 -34.76 1.59 -10.11
C GLU A 214 -35.12 0.21 -10.70
N LEU A 215 -35.86 -0.61 -9.95
CA LEU A 215 -36.53 -1.82 -10.46
C LEU A 215 -37.67 -1.53 -11.47
N GLY A 216 -37.82 -0.28 -11.91
CA GLY A 216 -38.81 0.16 -12.90
C GLY A 216 -40.20 0.45 -12.34
N ALA A 217 -40.34 0.63 -11.03
CA ALA A 217 -41.61 0.83 -10.32
C ALA A 217 -42.70 -0.21 -10.71
N PRO A 218 -42.42 -1.52 -10.55
CA PRO A 218 -43.25 -2.58 -11.10
C PRO A 218 -44.64 -2.64 -10.45
N VAL A 219 -45.66 -2.96 -11.26
CA VAL A 219 -47.06 -2.99 -10.81
C VAL A 219 -47.60 -4.42 -10.73
N PHE A 220 -47.84 -4.91 -9.51
CA PHE A 220 -48.39 -6.23 -9.24
C PHE A 220 -49.76 -6.13 -8.54
N GLY A 221 -50.82 -6.55 -9.24
CA GLY A 221 -52.19 -6.47 -8.73
C GLY A 221 -52.57 -5.04 -8.35
N ASN A 222 -52.98 -4.84 -7.10
CA ASN A 222 -53.36 -3.56 -6.52
C ASN A 222 -52.32 -3.03 -5.50
N MET A 223 -51.13 -3.65 -5.41
CA MET A 223 -50.11 -3.26 -4.43
C MET A 223 -49.71 -1.78 -4.59
N GLN A 224 -49.47 -1.14 -3.46
CA GLN A 224 -48.98 0.24 -3.33
C GLN A 224 -47.60 0.21 -2.66
N PHE A 225 -46.82 1.29 -2.77
CA PHE A 225 -45.53 1.37 -2.08
C PHE A 225 -45.73 1.38 -0.55
N ALA A 226 -46.53 2.32 -0.06
CA ALA A 226 -46.96 2.37 1.33
C ALA A 226 -47.78 1.12 1.67
N PRO A 227 -47.35 0.29 2.64
CA PRO A 227 -47.91 -1.04 2.84
C PRO A 227 -49.21 -1.02 3.64
N VAL A 228 -50.20 -1.80 3.19
CA VAL A 228 -51.55 -1.86 3.78
C VAL A 228 -51.71 -3.01 4.76
N GLN A 229 -52.37 -2.76 5.89
CA GLN A 229 -52.63 -3.77 6.93
C GLN A 229 -53.66 -4.79 6.44
N ILE A 230 -53.28 -6.08 6.39
CA ILE A 230 -54.22 -7.19 6.11
C ILE A 230 -54.24 -8.15 7.29
N ASN A 231 -55.37 -8.16 8.01
CA ASN A 231 -55.56 -8.98 9.22
C ASN A 231 -55.99 -10.42 8.87
N SER A 232 -55.15 -11.14 8.14
CA SER A 232 -55.32 -12.55 7.79
C SER A 232 -53.97 -13.26 7.78
N THR A 233 -53.95 -14.53 8.17
CA THR A 233 -52.81 -15.44 8.00
C THR A 233 -52.94 -16.32 6.75
N ASN A 234 -54.10 -16.29 6.07
CA ASN A 234 -54.37 -17.14 4.91
C ASN A 234 -53.88 -16.45 3.62
N SER A 235 -52.86 -17.04 2.99
CA SER A 235 -52.23 -16.55 1.76
C SER A 235 -53.20 -16.31 0.61
N ASN A 236 -54.28 -17.10 0.47
CA ASN A 236 -55.27 -16.90 -0.58
C ASN A 236 -56.11 -15.63 -0.34
N ILE A 237 -56.44 -15.33 0.92
CA ILE A 237 -57.17 -14.11 1.29
C ILE A 237 -56.27 -12.88 1.08
N ILE A 238 -54.98 -12.97 1.44
CA ILE A 238 -53.99 -11.90 1.23
C ILE A 238 -53.82 -11.65 -0.28
N ALA A 239 -53.60 -12.71 -1.07
CA ALA A 239 -53.51 -12.61 -2.52
C ALA A 239 -54.76 -11.98 -3.14
N GLN A 240 -55.96 -12.36 -2.68
CA GLN A 240 -57.21 -11.78 -3.18
C GLN A 240 -57.32 -10.29 -2.88
N GLN A 241 -56.98 -9.85 -1.66
CA GLN A 241 -57.04 -8.43 -1.26
C GLN A 241 -55.99 -7.58 -1.99
N LEU A 242 -54.81 -8.13 -2.26
CA LEU A 242 -53.75 -7.47 -3.02
C LEU A 242 -53.92 -7.58 -4.55
N GLY A 243 -54.93 -8.32 -5.05
CA GLY A 243 -55.12 -8.54 -6.49
C GLY A 243 -54.11 -9.47 -7.14
N LEU A 244 -53.41 -10.29 -6.36
CA LEU A 244 -52.28 -11.15 -6.79
C LEU A 244 -52.68 -12.59 -7.16
N THR A 245 -53.96 -12.98 -7.01
CA THR A 245 -54.41 -14.38 -7.16
C THR A 245 -53.99 -15.06 -8.46
N ASN A 246 -53.94 -14.31 -9.57
CA ASN A 246 -53.52 -14.80 -10.89
C ASN A 246 -52.29 -14.03 -11.43
N VAL A 247 -51.57 -13.31 -10.57
CA VAL A 247 -50.36 -12.55 -10.95
C VAL A 247 -49.15 -13.45 -10.72
N PRO A 248 -48.37 -13.82 -11.76
CA PRO A 248 -47.12 -14.55 -11.56
C PRO A 248 -46.19 -13.81 -10.62
N TYR A 249 -45.36 -14.52 -9.87
CA TYR A 249 -44.25 -13.91 -9.16
C TYR A 249 -43.16 -13.51 -10.18
N PRO A 250 -42.55 -12.31 -10.11
CA PRO A 250 -41.75 -11.79 -11.22
C PRO A 250 -40.35 -12.43 -11.36
N TYR A 251 -39.79 -12.98 -10.29
CA TYR A 251 -38.40 -13.45 -10.27
C TYR A 251 -38.27 -14.98 -10.11
N PRO A 252 -37.12 -15.57 -10.49
CA PRO A 252 -36.86 -17.01 -10.31
C PRO A 252 -36.87 -17.47 -8.85
N GLY A 253 -36.41 -16.64 -7.92
CA GLY A 253 -36.36 -16.93 -6.49
C GLY A 253 -37.57 -16.37 -5.74
N GLY A 254 -38.17 -17.18 -4.87
CA GLY A 254 -39.28 -16.76 -4.02
C GLY A 254 -40.67 -16.99 -4.62
N SER A 255 -41.68 -16.38 -4.01
CA SER A 255 -43.10 -16.54 -4.37
C SER A 255 -43.98 -15.55 -3.59
N TRP A 256 -45.22 -15.33 -4.05
CA TRP A 256 -46.18 -14.54 -3.25
C TRP A 256 -46.46 -15.14 -1.86
N PRO A 257 -46.70 -16.47 -1.69
CA PRO A 257 -46.88 -17.05 -0.37
C PRO A 257 -45.66 -16.91 0.55
N SER A 258 -44.42 -17.03 0.05
CA SER A 258 -43.21 -16.86 0.87
C SER A 258 -42.99 -15.40 1.27
N TYR A 259 -43.27 -14.44 0.38
CA TYR A 259 -43.34 -13.02 0.75
C TYR A 259 -44.39 -12.79 1.85
N PHE A 260 -45.60 -13.35 1.71
CA PHE A 260 -46.64 -13.15 2.72
C PHE A 260 -46.27 -13.73 4.08
N GLN A 261 -45.69 -14.94 4.10
CA GLN A 261 -45.19 -15.58 5.31
C GLN A 261 -44.10 -14.73 5.96
N TYR A 262 -43.14 -14.24 5.17
CA TYR A 262 -42.08 -13.37 5.64
C TYR A 262 -42.61 -12.11 6.35
N VAL A 263 -43.61 -11.41 5.78
CA VAL A 263 -44.26 -10.24 6.41
C VAL A 263 -45.01 -10.57 7.72
N GLN A 264 -45.40 -11.83 7.91
CA GLN A 264 -46.06 -12.30 9.14
C GLN A 264 -45.07 -12.74 10.23
N THR A 265 -43.90 -13.26 9.84
CA THR A 265 -42.97 -13.97 10.74
C THR A 265 -41.61 -13.28 10.95
N SER A 266 -41.14 -12.41 10.05
CA SER A 266 -39.83 -11.78 10.19
C SER A 266 -39.75 -10.89 11.44
N ALA A 267 -38.63 -11.03 12.17
CA ALA A 267 -38.34 -10.20 13.32
C ALA A 267 -38.04 -8.76 12.91
N ALA A 268 -37.34 -8.53 11.80
CA ALA A 268 -37.07 -7.20 11.25
C ALA A 268 -38.38 -6.47 10.93
N ILE A 269 -39.25 -7.06 10.10
CA ILE A 269 -40.59 -6.55 9.77
C ILE A 269 -41.41 -6.23 11.04
N ARG A 270 -41.38 -7.11 12.05
CA ARG A 270 -42.08 -6.88 13.31
C ARG A 270 -41.51 -5.69 14.09
N ASN A 271 -40.19 -5.62 14.22
CA ASN A 271 -39.50 -4.58 14.99
C ASN A 271 -39.64 -3.21 14.30
N ALA A 272 -39.64 -3.17 12.96
CA ALA A 272 -39.94 -2.00 12.13
C ALA A 272 -41.42 -1.58 12.13
N GLY A 273 -42.32 -2.31 12.81
CA GLY A 273 -43.74 -1.97 12.86
C GLY A 273 -44.55 -2.31 11.59
N TYR A 274 -44.01 -3.14 10.71
CA TYR A 274 -44.59 -3.52 9.41
C TYR A 274 -45.26 -4.91 9.39
N ARG A 275 -45.42 -5.56 10.55
CA ARG A 275 -46.04 -6.89 10.64
C ARG A 275 -47.46 -6.91 10.07
N ASN A 276 -47.70 -7.82 9.14
CA ASN A 276 -48.96 -7.95 8.40
C ASN A 276 -49.34 -6.69 7.57
N LYS A 277 -48.36 -5.83 7.22
CA LYS A 277 -48.52 -4.73 6.26
C LYS A 277 -47.84 -5.09 4.94
N TYR A 278 -48.61 -5.13 3.87
CA TYR A 278 -48.19 -5.63 2.56
C TYR A 278 -48.19 -4.51 1.52
N GLY A 279 -47.10 -4.38 0.77
CA GLY A 279 -46.85 -3.31 -0.21
C GLY A 279 -45.40 -3.36 -0.71
N TYR A 280 -45.03 -2.52 -1.67
CA TYR A 280 -43.68 -2.61 -2.26
C TYR A 280 -42.56 -2.33 -1.25
N LEU A 281 -42.79 -1.46 -0.25
CA LEU A 281 -41.82 -1.24 0.84
C LEU A 281 -41.40 -2.55 1.53
N THR A 282 -42.36 -3.41 1.90
CA THR A 282 -42.03 -4.70 2.55
C THR A 282 -41.67 -5.80 1.56
N TRP A 283 -42.01 -5.64 0.27
CA TRP A 283 -41.65 -6.58 -0.79
C TRP A 283 -40.22 -6.37 -1.30
N VAL A 284 -39.77 -5.13 -1.50
CA VAL A 284 -38.36 -4.82 -1.80
C VAL A 284 -37.49 -5.32 -0.65
N ASN A 285 -37.86 -5.03 0.60
CA ASN A 285 -37.15 -5.57 1.76
C ASN A 285 -37.15 -7.11 1.85
N TYR A 286 -38.14 -7.79 1.25
CA TYR A 286 -38.13 -9.24 1.11
C TYR A 286 -37.15 -9.72 0.03
N LEU A 287 -36.94 -8.95 -1.04
CA LEU A 287 -35.90 -9.27 -2.03
C LEU A 287 -34.52 -9.20 -1.38
N LEU A 288 -34.24 -8.13 -0.63
CA LEU A 288 -32.96 -7.95 0.08
C LEU A 288 -32.73 -9.06 1.11
N GLU A 289 -33.60 -9.20 2.12
CA GLU A 289 -33.40 -10.15 3.24
C GLU A 289 -33.42 -11.63 2.83
N ARG A 290 -34.07 -11.97 1.72
CA ARG A 290 -34.46 -13.36 1.42
C ARG A 290 -34.15 -13.83 0.01
N GLN A 291 -34.04 -12.95 -0.98
CA GLN A 291 -33.75 -13.29 -2.38
C GLN A 291 -32.58 -12.46 -2.97
N PRO A 292 -31.48 -12.17 -2.23
CA PRO A 292 -30.44 -11.23 -2.69
C PRO A 292 -29.59 -11.78 -3.84
N GLN A 293 -29.51 -13.11 -4.02
CA GLN A 293 -28.61 -13.70 -5.01
C GLN A 293 -29.07 -13.41 -6.44
N PHE A 294 -28.15 -13.28 -7.39
CA PHE A 294 -28.48 -13.02 -8.79
C PHE A 294 -29.30 -14.16 -9.42
N SER A 295 -29.09 -15.39 -8.95
CA SER A 295 -29.90 -16.56 -9.32
C SER A 295 -31.36 -16.48 -8.83
N GLN A 296 -31.65 -15.61 -7.86
CA GLN A 296 -32.95 -15.42 -7.23
C GLN A 296 -33.64 -14.15 -7.76
N THR A 297 -32.93 -13.01 -7.75
CA THR A 297 -33.42 -11.70 -8.20
C THR A 297 -32.37 -11.06 -9.12
N PRO A 298 -32.41 -11.32 -10.44
CA PRO A 298 -31.34 -10.95 -11.38
C PRO A 298 -31.32 -9.46 -11.78
N ASP A 299 -32.04 -8.59 -11.07
CA ASP A 299 -32.13 -7.14 -11.37
C ASP A 299 -31.58 -6.24 -10.25
N LEU A 300 -31.26 -6.79 -9.08
CA LEU A 300 -30.78 -6.03 -7.91
C LEU A 300 -29.47 -5.26 -8.17
N TYR A 301 -28.61 -5.76 -9.06
CA TYR A 301 -27.39 -5.06 -9.50
C TYR A 301 -27.64 -3.68 -10.14
N LEU A 302 -28.87 -3.42 -10.61
CA LEU A 302 -29.31 -2.14 -11.18
C LEU A 302 -29.69 -1.11 -10.12
N THR A 303 -29.70 -1.48 -8.84
CA THR A 303 -30.29 -0.69 -7.75
C THR A 303 -29.26 -0.18 -6.76
N SER A 304 -29.59 0.92 -6.09
CA SER A 304 -28.77 1.63 -5.12
C SER A 304 -28.85 1.01 -3.72
N GLU A 305 -28.70 -0.32 -3.64
CA GLU A 305 -28.53 -1.05 -2.38
C GLU A 305 -27.26 -0.60 -1.64
N GLN A 306 -27.32 -0.56 -0.31
CA GLN A 306 -26.25 -0.04 0.52
C GLN A 306 -25.82 -1.05 1.60
N PRO A 307 -24.51 -1.18 1.89
CA PRO A 307 -23.41 -0.34 1.40
C PRO A 307 -22.84 -0.68 0.01
N ILE A 308 -23.33 -1.70 -0.72
CA ILE A 308 -22.67 -2.16 -1.96
C ILE A 308 -22.51 -1.08 -3.03
N THR A 309 -23.42 -0.11 -3.10
CA THR A 309 -23.34 1.01 -4.05
C THR A 309 -22.20 1.95 -3.70
N ALA A 310 -22.09 2.39 -2.44
CA ALA A 310 -20.95 3.18 -1.98
C ALA A 310 -19.58 2.51 -2.24
N VAL A 311 -19.50 1.17 -2.16
CA VAL A 311 -18.29 0.41 -2.54
C VAL A 311 -17.98 0.51 -4.04
N LYS A 312 -19.00 0.39 -4.89
CA LYS A 312 -18.84 0.55 -6.35
C LYS A 312 -18.44 1.99 -6.70
N ASP A 313 -18.97 2.99 -6.01
CA ASP A 313 -18.63 4.41 -6.18
C ASP A 313 -17.20 4.72 -5.75
N ALA A 314 -16.76 4.19 -4.61
CA ALA A 314 -15.38 4.33 -4.15
C ALA A 314 -14.37 3.61 -5.07
N LEU A 315 -14.74 2.46 -5.67
CA LEU A 315 -13.94 1.81 -6.71
C LEU A 315 -13.83 2.66 -7.99
N ALA A 316 -14.90 3.36 -8.38
CA ALA A 316 -14.86 4.28 -9.52
C ALA A 316 -13.91 5.47 -9.25
N VAL A 317 -13.94 6.04 -8.04
CA VAL A 317 -12.96 7.07 -7.62
C VAL A 317 -11.53 6.52 -7.63
N PHE A 318 -11.30 5.31 -7.12
CA PHE A 318 -9.99 4.66 -7.09
C PHE A 318 -9.41 4.44 -8.50
N THR A 319 -10.20 3.88 -9.39
CA THR A 319 -9.81 3.59 -10.79
C THR A 319 -9.59 4.86 -11.61
N ALA A 320 -10.37 5.92 -11.36
CA ALA A 320 -10.15 7.24 -11.96
C ALA A 320 -8.82 7.87 -11.51
N LEU A 321 -8.49 7.85 -10.21
CA LEU A 321 -7.23 8.41 -9.71
C LEU A 321 -5.99 7.65 -10.19
N ILE A 322 -6.10 6.34 -10.41
CA ILE A 322 -5.02 5.55 -11.02
C ILE A 322 -4.87 5.90 -12.51
N ARG A 323 -5.97 6.06 -13.24
CA ARG A 323 -5.99 6.50 -14.65
C ARG A 323 -5.36 7.88 -14.84
N ASP A 324 -5.85 8.87 -14.10
CA ASP A 324 -5.36 10.25 -14.15
C ASP A 324 -3.91 10.35 -13.65
N GLY A 325 -3.49 9.38 -12.84
CA GLY A 325 -2.12 9.21 -12.38
C GLY A 325 -1.07 8.95 -13.46
N GLY A 326 -1.47 8.57 -14.69
CA GLY A 326 -0.56 8.33 -15.81
C GLY A 326 0.43 7.18 -15.61
N THR A 327 0.22 6.33 -14.60
CA THR A 327 1.11 5.23 -14.24
C THR A 327 0.80 3.97 -15.05
N ASP A 328 1.83 3.15 -15.29
CA ASP A 328 1.70 1.82 -15.87
C ASP A 328 1.12 0.80 -14.86
N ASP A 329 0.14 1.22 -14.06
CA ASP A 329 -0.50 0.41 -13.02
C ASP A 329 -1.50 -0.58 -13.64
N ARG A 330 -1.70 -1.73 -12.97
CA ARG A 330 -2.74 -2.70 -13.31
C ARG A 330 -3.62 -2.98 -12.10
N ILE A 331 -4.91 -3.16 -12.35
CA ILE A 331 -5.92 -3.49 -11.35
C ILE A 331 -6.56 -4.82 -11.70
N GLY A 332 -6.66 -5.73 -10.73
CA GLY A 332 -7.50 -6.92 -10.76
C GLY A 332 -8.64 -6.80 -9.75
N LEU A 333 -9.71 -7.56 -9.97
CA LEU A 333 -10.88 -7.63 -9.08
C LEU A 333 -11.12 -9.08 -8.65
N ALA A 334 -11.03 -9.33 -7.35
CA ALA A 334 -11.43 -10.58 -6.71
C ALA A 334 -12.63 -10.34 -5.77
N ILE A 335 -13.42 -11.39 -5.55
CA ILE A 335 -14.54 -11.39 -4.63
C ILE A 335 -14.52 -12.64 -3.75
N TYR A 336 -15.15 -12.54 -2.58
CA TYR A 336 -15.10 -13.56 -1.53
C TYR A 336 -15.72 -14.90 -1.92
N THR A 337 -16.82 -14.90 -2.68
CA THR A 337 -17.58 -16.12 -2.96
C THR A 337 -18.00 -16.26 -4.42
N SER A 338 -17.92 -17.51 -4.87
CA SER A 338 -18.46 -18.05 -6.11
C SER A 338 -19.57 -19.06 -5.78
N ALA A 339 -20.33 -19.51 -6.79
CA ALA A 339 -21.39 -20.51 -6.62
C ALA A 339 -20.90 -21.87 -6.06
N ASP A 340 -19.61 -22.18 -6.16
CA ASP A 340 -18.99 -23.37 -5.53
C ASP A 340 -18.52 -23.13 -4.08
N GLY A 341 -18.59 -21.88 -3.60
CA GLY A 341 -18.17 -21.48 -2.25
C GLY A 341 -16.69 -21.11 -2.10
N THR A 342 -15.91 -21.14 -3.17
CA THR A 342 -14.54 -20.62 -3.21
C THR A 342 -14.54 -19.13 -3.58
N GLY A 343 -13.39 -18.46 -3.52
CA GLY A 343 -13.24 -17.09 -4.01
C GLY A 343 -13.17 -17.06 -5.53
N LYS A 344 -13.60 -15.95 -6.13
CA LYS A 344 -13.60 -15.75 -7.60
C LYS A 344 -12.71 -14.56 -7.98
N LEU A 345 -11.84 -14.77 -8.96
CA LEU A 345 -11.25 -13.67 -9.72
C LEU A 345 -12.26 -13.27 -10.81
N GLU A 346 -12.79 -12.05 -10.72
CA GLU A 346 -13.74 -11.48 -11.69
C GLU A 346 -12.99 -10.86 -12.87
N VAL A 347 -11.92 -10.11 -12.59
CA VAL A 347 -11.09 -9.44 -13.58
C VAL A 347 -9.61 -9.69 -13.24
N PRO A 348 -8.82 -10.33 -14.12
CA PRO A 348 -7.37 -10.42 -13.97
C PRO A 348 -6.69 -9.05 -14.03
N LEU A 349 -5.42 -8.95 -13.65
CA LEU A 349 -4.63 -7.71 -13.68
C LEU A 349 -4.64 -7.05 -15.07
N THR A 350 -5.34 -5.92 -15.18
CA THR A 350 -5.56 -5.19 -16.44
C THR A 350 -5.34 -3.69 -16.29
N GLN A 351 -5.09 -3.01 -17.41
CA GLN A 351 -5.11 -1.55 -17.54
C GLN A 351 -6.48 -1.04 -18.03
N ASP A 352 -7.37 -1.96 -18.44
CA ASP A 352 -8.77 -1.66 -18.74
C ASP A 352 -9.55 -1.48 -17.44
N PHE A 353 -9.44 -0.27 -16.87
CA PHE A 353 -10.13 0.06 -15.64
C PHE A 353 -11.65 0.21 -15.84
N ASP A 354 -12.11 0.48 -17.07
CA ASP A 354 -13.54 0.50 -17.40
C ASP A 354 -14.14 -0.92 -17.28
N LEU A 355 -13.41 -1.96 -17.68
CA LEU A 355 -13.79 -3.36 -17.44
C LEU A 355 -13.91 -3.69 -15.95
N VAL A 356 -12.99 -3.19 -15.11
CA VAL A 356 -13.03 -3.38 -13.65
C VAL A 356 -14.28 -2.74 -13.05
N GLU A 357 -14.57 -1.48 -13.41
CA GLU A 357 -15.76 -0.78 -12.93
C GLU A 357 -17.06 -1.45 -13.42
N GLN A 358 -17.17 -1.71 -14.74
CA GLN A 358 -18.37 -2.33 -15.32
C GLN A 358 -18.65 -3.72 -14.72
N THR A 359 -17.60 -4.53 -14.49
CA THR A 359 -17.76 -5.84 -13.86
C THR A 359 -18.27 -5.70 -12.43
N SER A 360 -17.72 -4.76 -11.65
CA SER A 360 -18.19 -4.45 -10.28
C SER A 360 -19.65 -3.96 -10.27
N ARG A 361 -20.01 -3.01 -11.14
CA ARG A 361 -21.38 -2.49 -11.27
C ARG A 361 -22.39 -3.59 -11.63
N GLN A 362 -22.00 -4.57 -12.45
CA GLN A 362 -22.80 -5.74 -12.84
C GLN A 362 -22.86 -6.86 -11.78
N ARG A 363 -22.50 -6.59 -10.52
CA ARG A 363 -22.68 -7.49 -9.37
C ARG A 363 -23.58 -6.84 -8.32
N GLN A 364 -24.14 -7.65 -7.41
CA GLN A 364 -25.08 -7.23 -6.37
C GLN A 364 -24.72 -7.88 -5.03
N ALA A 365 -25.28 -7.39 -3.92
CA ALA A 365 -25.10 -8.06 -2.63
C ALA A 365 -25.54 -9.54 -2.73
N GLY A 366 -24.70 -10.45 -2.25
CA GLY A 366 -24.91 -11.89 -2.36
C GLY A 366 -24.88 -12.48 -3.78
N HIS A 367 -24.32 -11.80 -4.80
CA HIS A 367 -24.48 -12.14 -6.23
C HIS A 367 -24.42 -13.65 -6.56
N TYR A 368 -23.36 -14.34 -6.12
CA TYR A 368 -23.23 -15.80 -6.29
C TYR A 368 -23.64 -16.61 -5.06
N ASP A 369 -23.41 -16.06 -3.88
CA ASP A 369 -23.58 -16.73 -2.59
C ASP A 369 -23.64 -15.68 -1.48
N SER A 370 -24.37 -15.99 -0.42
CA SER A 370 -24.70 -15.02 0.64
C SER A 370 -23.63 -14.93 1.75
N PHE A 371 -22.63 -15.81 1.77
CA PHE A 371 -21.66 -15.91 2.87
C PHE A 371 -20.40 -15.04 2.66
N THR A 372 -19.75 -14.70 3.77
CA THR A 372 -18.58 -13.82 3.85
C THR A 372 -17.32 -14.68 3.96
N ASN A 373 -16.69 -14.98 2.82
CA ASN A 373 -15.50 -15.85 2.72
C ASN A 373 -14.21 -15.06 2.45
N ILE A 374 -13.88 -14.14 3.36
CA ILE A 374 -12.74 -13.20 3.23
C ILE A 374 -11.45 -13.91 2.81
N GLY A 375 -11.09 -15.02 3.47
CA GLY A 375 -9.87 -15.78 3.19
C GLY A 375 -9.80 -16.31 1.76
N ALA A 376 -10.92 -16.70 1.14
CA ALA A 376 -10.90 -17.20 -0.23
C ALA A 376 -10.72 -16.09 -1.27
N GLY A 377 -11.21 -14.88 -1.01
CA GLY A 377 -10.89 -13.71 -1.84
C GLY A 377 -9.42 -13.30 -1.71
N MET A 378 -8.88 -13.29 -0.48
CA MET A 378 -7.45 -13.05 -0.23
C MET A 378 -6.57 -14.06 -0.97
N GLN A 379 -6.92 -15.35 -0.93
CA GLN A 379 -6.23 -16.39 -1.68
C GLN A 379 -6.22 -16.09 -3.19
N LYS A 380 -7.36 -15.70 -3.77
CA LYS A 380 -7.43 -15.36 -5.21
C LYS A 380 -6.59 -14.16 -5.59
N ALA A 381 -6.51 -13.15 -4.72
CA ALA A 381 -5.67 -11.98 -4.93
C ALA A 381 -4.18 -12.32 -4.85
N ARG A 382 -3.77 -13.11 -3.85
CA ARG A 382 -2.38 -13.60 -3.73
C ARG A 382 -2.00 -14.45 -4.96
N GLU A 383 -2.83 -15.42 -5.34
CA GLU A 383 -2.59 -16.30 -6.49
C GLU A 383 -2.42 -15.50 -7.81
N GLU A 384 -3.19 -14.43 -8.02
CA GLU A 384 -3.07 -13.56 -9.19
C GLU A 384 -1.76 -12.73 -9.17
N LEU A 385 -1.36 -12.19 -8.02
CA LEU A 385 -0.10 -11.44 -7.87
C LEU A 385 1.15 -12.34 -7.97
N GLU A 386 1.05 -13.59 -7.52
CA GLU A 386 2.09 -14.63 -7.68
C GLU A 386 2.29 -15.01 -9.15
N GLN A 387 1.18 -15.28 -9.87
CA GLN A 387 1.22 -15.85 -11.22
C GLN A 387 1.40 -14.79 -12.31
N ASN A 388 0.77 -13.62 -12.15
CA ASN A 388 0.63 -12.61 -13.19
C ASN A 388 1.20 -11.23 -12.82
N GLY A 389 1.62 -11.03 -11.56
CA GLY A 389 2.26 -9.78 -11.11
C GLY A 389 3.69 -9.61 -11.62
N ARG A 390 4.05 -8.42 -12.09
CA ARG A 390 5.37 -8.04 -12.61
C ARG A 390 6.40 -7.92 -11.48
N ASP A 391 7.62 -8.41 -11.73
CA ASP A 391 8.72 -8.36 -10.74
C ASP A 391 9.28 -6.94 -10.51
N SER A 392 9.05 -6.03 -11.45
CA SER A 392 9.40 -4.61 -11.33
C SER A 392 8.35 -3.78 -10.58
N ALA A 393 7.13 -4.29 -10.48
CA ALA A 393 5.99 -3.59 -9.91
C ALA A 393 5.86 -3.85 -8.40
N VAL A 394 5.27 -2.90 -7.69
CA VAL A 394 4.82 -3.12 -6.31
C VAL A 394 3.48 -3.83 -6.33
N LYS A 395 3.46 -5.02 -5.71
CA LYS A 395 2.29 -5.91 -5.64
C LYS A 395 1.51 -5.59 -4.36
N LEU A 396 0.23 -5.26 -4.48
CA LEU A 396 -0.62 -4.76 -3.38
C LEU A 396 -1.98 -5.45 -3.41
N ILE A 397 -2.52 -5.77 -2.23
CA ILE A 397 -3.91 -6.22 -2.08
C ILE A 397 -4.71 -5.13 -1.36
N VAL A 398 -5.89 -4.78 -1.87
CA VAL A 398 -6.85 -3.90 -1.19
C VAL A 398 -8.04 -4.74 -0.76
N LEU A 399 -8.17 -5.02 0.53
CA LEU A 399 -9.16 -5.94 1.09
C LEU A 399 -10.26 -5.17 1.81
N MET A 400 -11.54 -5.38 1.45
CA MET A 400 -12.66 -4.64 2.04
C MET A 400 -13.75 -5.56 2.58
N THR A 401 -14.25 -5.33 3.80
CA THR A 401 -15.39 -6.08 4.37
C THR A 401 -16.30 -5.20 5.25
N ASP A 402 -17.59 -5.48 5.21
CA ASP A 402 -18.62 -4.89 6.08
C ASP A 402 -18.91 -5.76 7.32
N GLY A 403 -18.56 -7.05 7.28
CA GLY A 403 -19.02 -8.05 8.24
C GLY A 403 -17.94 -8.96 8.83
N ILE A 404 -18.36 -10.19 9.15
CA ILE A 404 -17.53 -11.18 9.86
C ILE A 404 -17.35 -12.42 8.99
N ALA A 405 -16.09 -12.79 8.73
CA ALA A 405 -15.73 -14.03 8.06
C ALA A 405 -16.46 -15.24 8.67
N ASN A 406 -17.26 -15.94 7.86
CA ASN A 406 -18.18 -16.98 8.32
C ASN A 406 -18.11 -18.30 7.50
N ARG A 407 -17.39 -18.31 6.37
CA ARG A 407 -17.14 -19.46 5.47
C ARG A 407 -15.62 -19.78 5.46
N PRO A 408 -15.14 -21.04 5.26
CA PRO A 408 -15.82 -22.24 4.74
C PRO A 408 -16.85 -22.92 5.66
N ASN A 409 -16.58 -23.02 6.97
CA ASN A 409 -17.28 -23.97 7.84
C ASN A 409 -17.85 -23.34 9.13
N SER A 410 -17.08 -22.46 9.76
CA SER A 410 -17.43 -21.81 11.02
C SER A 410 -16.65 -20.51 11.15
N VAL A 411 -17.17 -19.54 11.90
CA VAL A 411 -16.51 -18.23 12.12
C VAL A 411 -15.08 -18.40 12.64
N ALA A 412 -14.83 -19.35 13.56
CA ALA A 412 -13.47 -19.60 14.06
C ALA A 412 -12.50 -20.07 12.97
N GLN A 413 -12.93 -20.98 12.10
CA GLN A 413 -12.10 -21.49 10.98
C GLN A 413 -11.99 -20.46 9.85
N ALA A 414 -13.02 -19.67 9.60
CA ALA A 414 -13.02 -18.57 8.64
C ALA A 414 -12.00 -17.49 9.01
N LYS A 415 -12.00 -17.05 10.28
CA LYS A 415 -10.98 -16.12 10.80
C LYS A 415 -9.57 -16.73 10.79
N GLN A 416 -9.42 -18.03 11.05
CA GLN A 416 -8.12 -18.68 10.93
C GLN A 416 -7.62 -18.75 9.48
N TYR A 417 -8.51 -18.95 8.50
CA TYR A 417 -8.16 -18.94 7.09
C TYR A 417 -7.68 -17.55 6.64
N VAL A 418 -8.35 -16.47 7.09
CA VAL A 418 -7.87 -15.09 6.90
C VAL A 418 -6.44 -14.90 7.43
N ARG A 419 -6.16 -15.36 8.65
CA ARG A 419 -4.79 -15.29 9.24
C ARG A 419 -3.75 -16.10 8.46
N ASN A 420 -4.15 -17.25 7.93
CA ASN A 420 -3.26 -18.07 7.13
C ASN A 420 -2.91 -17.36 5.80
N GLU A 421 -3.89 -16.78 5.12
CA GLU A 421 -3.63 -16.04 3.87
C GLU A 421 -2.91 -14.71 4.10
N SER A 422 -3.12 -14.01 5.22
CA SER A 422 -2.28 -12.85 5.56
C SER A 422 -0.83 -13.24 5.84
N GLN A 423 -0.60 -14.39 6.49
CA GLN A 423 0.77 -14.90 6.66
C GLN A 423 1.40 -15.34 5.33
N ASN A 424 0.63 -15.93 4.41
CA ASN A 424 1.11 -16.25 3.07
C ASN A 424 1.53 -14.97 2.34
N ALA A 425 0.62 -13.99 2.21
CA ALA A 425 0.90 -12.71 1.57
C ALA A 425 2.10 -11.97 2.19
N ALA A 426 2.28 -12.05 3.51
CA ALA A 426 3.45 -11.50 4.20
C ALA A 426 4.77 -12.21 3.80
N ASN A 427 4.76 -13.53 3.60
CA ASN A 427 5.93 -14.28 3.11
C ASN A 427 6.30 -13.87 1.67
N ASP A 428 5.28 -13.59 0.84
CA ASP A 428 5.44 -13.17 -0.56
C ASP A 428 5.71 -11.66 -0.70
N HIS A 429 5.74 -10.92 0.43
CA HIS A 429 5.95 -9.48 0.52
C HIS A 429 4.86 -8.64 -0.16
N PHE A 430 3.60 -9.12 -0.14
CA PHE A 430 2.43 -8.42 -0.64
C PHE A 430 1.70 -7.73 0.53
N PRO A 431 1.88 -6.41 0.74
CA PRO A 431 1.11 -5.67 1.72
C PRO A 431 -0.39 -5.74 1.44
N ILE A 432 -1.19 -5.79 2.50
CA ILE A 432 -2.65 -5.76 2.42
C ILE A 432 -3.17 -4.48 3.08
N CYS A 433 -3.69 -3.56 2.28
CA CYS A 433 -4.47 -2.43 2.76
C CYS A 433 -5.89 -2.93 3.08
N THR A 434 -6.30 -2.89 4.34
CA THR A 434 -7.61 -3.37 4.79
C THR A 434 -8.59 -2.21 5.00
N ILE A 435 -9.86 -2.41 4.64
CA ILE A 435 -10.94 -1.46 4.84
C ILE A 435 -12.08 -2.17 5.58
N SER A 436 -12.32 -1.79 6.83
CA SER A 436 -13.51 -2.18 7.59
C SER A 436 -14.62 -1.16 7.37
N LEU A 437 -15.78 -1.57 6.85
CA LEU A 437 -16.95 -0.71 6.70
C LEU A 437 -18.02 -1.03 7.75
N GLY A 438 -18.65 0.00 8.31
CA GLY A 438 -19.82 -0.15 9.14
C GLY A 438 -19.54 -0.65 10.57
N ALA A 439 -20.59 -1.13 11.22
CA ALA A 439 -20.57 -1.54 12.63
C ALA A 439 -20.32 -3.05 12.82
N ALA A 440 -20.62 -3.87 11.81
CA ALA A 440 -20.50 -5.34 11.88
C ALA A 440 -19.09 -5.86 11.55
N ALA A 441 -18.26 -5.06 10.86
CA ALA A 441 -16.93 -5.46 10.41
C ALA A 441 -16.00 -5.86 11.55
N ASP A 442 -15.24 -6.95 11.36
CA ASP A 442 -14.22 -7.40 12.31
C ASP A 442 -12.94 -6.54 12.22
N LYS A 443 -13.04 -5.32 12.76
CA LYS A 443 -11.96 -4.32 12.81
C LYS A 443 -10.67 -4.84 13.45
N ALA A 444 -10.77 -5.77 14.41
CA ALA A 444 -9.61 -6.37 15.05
C ALA A 444 -8.87 -7.34 14.12
N LEU A 445 -9.62 -8.17 13.37
CA LEU A 445 -9.04 -9.04 12.34
C LEU A 445 -8.46 -8.24 11.16
N MET A 446 -9.14 -7.16 10.73
CA MET A 446 -8.64 -6.32 9.63
C MET A 446 -7.38 -5.55 10.01
N GLN A 447 -7.25 -5.12 11.28
CA GLN A 447 -5.99 -4.60 11.82
C GLN A 447 -4.91 -5.67 11.85
N GLU A 448 -5.22 -6.88 12.36
CA GLU A 448 -4.27 -8.00 12.43
C GLU A 448 -3.71 -8.39 11.05
N VAL A 449 -4.54 -8.36 10.00
CA VAL A 449 -4.12 -8.61 8.60
C VAL A 449 -3.19 -7.52 8.07
N ALA A 450 -3.50 -6.24 8.32
CA ALA A 450 -2.65 -5.12 7.91
C ALA A 450 -1.29 -5.16 8.64
N ASP A 451 -1.30 -5.32 9.96
CA ASP A 451 -0.10 -5.40 10.79
C ASP A 451 0.80 -6.58 10.37
N THR A 452 0.23 -7.75 10.08
CA THR A 452 0.96 -8.95 9.64
C THR A 452 1.68 -8.73 8.30
N THR A 453 1.09 -7.94 7.41
CA THR A 453 1.56 -7.76 6.02
C THR A 453 2.31 -6.46 5.79
N SER A 454 2.55 -5.66 6.84
CA SER A 454 3.08 -4.28 6.74
C SER A 454 2.21 -3.36 5.87
N GLY A 455 0.90 -3.63 5.85
CA GLY A 455 -0.12 -2.79 5.19
C GLY A 455 -0.68 -1.70 6.11
N VAL A 456 -1.84 -1.16 5.74
CA VAL A 456 -2.56 -0.11 6.49
C VAL A 456 -4.03 -0.50 6.62
N HIS A 457 -4.60 -0.29 7.80
CA HIS A 457 -6.02 -0.51 8.06
C HIS A 457 -6.79 0.83 8.13
N PHE A 458 -7.84 0.94 7.33
CA PHE A 458 -8.81 2.02 7.36
C PHE A 458 -10.11 1.50 7.97
N ASN A 459 -10.63 2.22 8.97
CA ASN A 459 -11.91 1.91 9.61
C ASN A 459 -12.91 3.01 9.30
N ILE A 460 -13.94 2.67 8.53
CA ILE A 460 -15.10 3.52 8.25
C ILE A 460 -16.18 3.15 9.28
N PRO A 461 -16.59 4.06 10.18
CA PRO A 461 -17.54 3.74 11.25
C PRO A 461 -18.96 3.54 10.72
N GLY A 462 -19.71 2.62 11.33
CA GLY A 462 -21.15 2.46 11.08
C GLY A 462 -22.00 3.31 12.01
N GLY A 463 -23.28 3.48 11.65
CA GLY A 463 -24.23 4.30 12.40
C GLY A 463 -24.18 5.80 12.07
N GLN A 464 -23.42 6.17 11.03
CA GLN A 464 -23.53 7.46 10.34
C GLN A 464 -24.41 7.33 9.08
N SER A 465 -24.72 8.42 8.40
CA SER A 465 -25.55 8.33 7.18
C SER A 465 -24.75 7.74 6.01
N VAL A 466 -25.47 7.27 4.98
CA VAL A 466 -24.87 6.72 3.76
C VAL A 466 -23.89 7.71 3.13
N ALA A 467 -24.28 8.98 3.04
CA ALA A 467 -23.43 10.04 2.47
C ALA A 467 -22.14 10.25 3.29
N ASP A 468 -22.22 10.19 4.63
CA ASP A 468 -21.05 10.38 5.50
C ASP A 468 -20.04 9.23 5.31
N TYR A 469 -20.49 7.97 5.31
CA TYR A 469 -19.58 6.84 5.13
C TYR A 469 -19.09 6.69 3.68
N GLU A 470 -19.85 7.15 2.69
CA GLU A 470 -19.40 7.18 1.30
C GLU A 470 -18.23 8.14 1.14
N GLU A 471 -18.28 9.33 1.74
CA GLU A 471 -17.16 10.29 1.73
C GLU A 471 -15.91 9.72 2.42
N ASP A 472 -16.05 9.17 3.63
CA ASP A 472 -14.97 8.50 4.37
C ASP A 472 -14.35 7.34 3.57
N LEU A 473 -15.19 6.51 2.94
CA LEU A 473 -14.78 5.35 2.15
C LEU A 473 -14.04 5.78 0.89
N GLN A 474 -14.57 6.77 0.16
CA GLN A 474 -13.87 7.36 -0.97
C GLN A 474 -12.51 7.91 -0.53
N GLU A 475 -12.42 8.64 0.59
CA GLU A 475 -11.14 9.18 1.11
C GLU A 475 -10.12 8.08 1.42
N ALA A 476 -10.55 6.94 1.96
CA ALA A 476 -9.68 5.78 2.16
C ALA A 476 -9.13 5.25 0.81
N PHE A 477 -9.99 5.11 -0.21
CA PHE A 477 -9.55 4.73 -1.56
C PHE A 477 -8.63 5.79 -2.22
N ARG A 478 -8.86 7.10 -2.00
CA ARG A 478 -7.94 8.17 -2.46
C ARG A 478 -6.54 7.98 -1.85
N LYS A 479 -6.45 7.81 -0.52
CA LYS A 479 -5.19 7.57 0.20
C LYS A 479 -4.42 6.34 -0.30
N ILE A 480 -5.12 5.29 -0.72
CA ILE A 480 -4.50 4.09 -1.33
C ILE A 480 -4.04 4.38 -2.77
N ALA A 481 -4.82 5.10 -3.58
CA ALA A 481 -4.44 5.49 -4.94
C ALA A 481 -3.22 6.42 -4.97
N ASP A 482 -3.11 7.32 -3.98
CA ASP A 482 -2.01 8.28 -3.83
C ASP A 482 -0.70 7.64 -3.35
N PHE A 483 -0.74 6.45 -2.73
CA PHE A 483 0.47 5.77 -2.26
C PHE A 483 1.32 5.23 -3.42
N ARG A 484 2.34 6.02 -3.83
CA ARG A 484 3.25 5.72 -4.93
C ARG A 484 4.69 5.56 -4.44
N PRO A 485 5.19 4.33 -4.24
CA PRO A 485 6.57 4.10 -3.85
C PRO A 485 7.55 4.49 -4.98
N VAL A 486 8.54 5.30 -4.62
CA VAL A 486 9.64 5.71 -5.49
C VAL A 486 10.90 4.91 -5.20
N ARG A 487 11.74 4.74 -6.23
CA ARG A 487 12.95 3.93 -6.15
C ARG A 487 14.09 4.54 -6.97
N LEU A 488 15.30 4.54 -6.40
CA LEU A 488 16.55 4.77 -7.12
C LEU A 488 16.86 3.57 -8.02
N VAL A 489 17.20 3.85 -9.28
CA VAL A 489 17.46 2.85 -10.32
C VAL A 489 18.83 3.02 -11.00
N GLN A 490 19.46 4.19 -10.84
CA GLN A 490 20.85 4.46 -11.23
C GLN A 490 21.48 5.48 -10.28
#